data_AF-B7PUB8-F1
#
_entry.id   AF-B7PUB8-F1
#
_cell.length_a   1.000
_cell.length_b   1.000
_cell.length_c   1.000
_cell.angle_alpha   90.00
_cell.angle_beta   90.00
_cell.angle_gamma   90.00
#
_symmetry.space_group_name_H-M   'P 1'
#
loop_
_entity.id
_entity.type
_entity.pdbx_description
1 polymer ?
#
loop_
_entity_poly.entity_id
_entity_poly.type
_entity_poly.pdbx_seq_one_letter_code
_entity_poly.pdbx_strand_id
1 'polypeptide(L)'
;MPAQQSVKTWRLAHVLIYLCCIATSLGALLSYRNLNALLQNNVNKCLLYAKPSVEKQEEGPCHFDLLGSEWSSDLLCDYVFFAILASFVYGIIAVWFFLMCAPSSRGSPDDNIVSVWKIVPPAAFFSALLMLFTVIMAWKVSGGLNAVFSDPEFLDAVSRK
;
A
#
# COMPACT_ATOMS: atom_id res chain seq x y z
N MET A 1 16.52 -34.37 13.76
CA MET A 1 15.23 -33.64 13.76
C MET A 1 15.28 -32.34 12.91
N PRO A 2 15.68 -32.38 11.61
CA PRO A 2 15.78 -31.16 10.78
C PRO A 2 14.44 -30.67 10.21
N ALA A 3 13.50 -31.58 9.92
CA ALA A 3 12.23 -31.24 9.26
C ALA A 3 11.34 -30.31 10.11
N GLN A 4 11.28 -30.52 11.43
CA GLN A 4 10.42 -29.74 12.33
C GLN A 4 10.95 -28.31 12.59
N GLN A 5 12.27 -28.09 12.51
CA GLN A 5 12.87 -26.76 12.56
C GLN A 5 12.58 -25.98 11.27
N SER A 6 12.74 -26.62 10.11
CA SER A 6 12.40 -26.04 8.80
C SER A 6 10.94 -25.57 8.76
N VAL A 7 10.01 -26.36 9.34
CA VAL A 7 8.58 -26.03 9.40
C VAL A 7 8.28 -24.74 10.20
N LYS A 8 8.98 -24.54 11.32
CA LYS A 8 8.81 -23.34 12.16
C LYS A 8 9.41 -22.09 11.49
N THR A 9 10.56 -22.23 10.85
CA THR A 9 11.26 -21.11 10.20
C THR A 9 10.47 -20.57 9.00
N TRP A 10 9.94 -21.42 8.12
CA TRP A 10 9.18 -20.94 6.96
C TRP A 10 7.89 -20.22 7.39
N ARG A 11 7.21 -20.74 8.42
CA ARG A 11 5.99 -20.15 8.95
C ARG A 11 6.26 -18.77 9.54
N LEU A 12 7.31 -18.65 10.35
CA LEU A 12 7.73 -17.38 10.92
C LEU A 12 8.05 -16.36 9.82
N ALA A 13 8.79 -16.79 8.78
CA ALA A 13 9.10 -15.92 7.65
C ALA A 13 7.83 -15.39 6.94
N HIS A 14 6.85 -16.25 6.66
CA HIS A 14 5.59 -15.81 6.03
C HIS A 14 4.82 -14.83 6.91
N VAL A 15 4.68 -15.12 8.21
CA VAL A 15 4.01 -14.22 9.15
C VAL A 15 4.69 -12.85 9.19
N LEU A 16 6.03 -12.81 9.26
CA LEU A 16 6.78 -11.56 9.23
C LEU A 16 6.57 -10.78 7.94
N ILE A 17 6.61 -11.45 6.77
CA ILE A 17 6.37 -10.82 5.47
C ILE A 17 4.98 -10.17 5.41
N TYR A 18 3.94 -10.88 5.84
CA TYR A 18 2.59 -10.34 5.82
C TYR A 18 2.38 -9.23 6.86
N LEU A 19 3.05 -9.29 8.03
CA LEU A 19 3.05 -8.18 8.99
C LEU A 19 3.71 -6.92 8.40
N CYS A 20 4.83 -7.07 7.69
CA CYS A 20 5.45 -5.97 6.96
C CYS A 20 4.49 -5.41 5.88
N CYS A 21 3.76 -6.27 5.16
CA CYS A 21 2.76 -5.85 4.19
C CYS A 21 1.61 -5.04 4.82
N ILE A 22 1.11 -5.47 5.99
CA ILE A 22 0.10 -4.75 6.75
C ILE A 22 0.64 -3.38 7.18
N ALA A 23 1.84 -3.33 7.77
CA ALA A 23 2.45 -2.10 8.27
C ALA A 23 2.71 -1.09 7.14
N THR A 24 3.23 -1.54 6.00
CA THR A 24 3.47 -0.70 4.82
C THR A 24 2.17 -0.18 4.21
N SER A 25 1.13 -1.01 4.13
CA SER A 25 -0.19 -0.59 3.64
C SER A 25 -0.83 0.46 4.56
N LEU A 26 -0.73 0.28 5.88
CA LEU A 26 -1.20 1.26 6.86
C LEU A 26 -0.40 2.56 6.76
N GLY A 27 0.92 2.47 6.62
CA GLY A 27 1.81 3.62 6.40
C GLY A 27 1.39 4.41 5.16
N ALA A 28 1.13 3.72 4.04
CA ALA A 28 0.68 4.38 2.80
C ALA A 28 -0.66 5.12 2.98
N LEU A 29 -1.64 4.53 3.68
CA LEU A 29 -2.92 5.19 3.99
C LEU A 29 -2.72 6.45 4.84
N LEU A 30 -1.88 6.37 5.88
CA LEU A 30 -1.58 7.49 6.76
C LEU A 30 -0.83 8.61 6.02
N SER A 31 0.16 8.26 5.20
CA SER A 31 0.88 9.22 4.36
C SER A 31 -0.04 9.93 3.39
N TYR A 32 -0.93 9.20 2.72
CA TYR A 32 -1.90 9.80 1.79
C TYR A 32 -2.87 10.74 2.51
N ARG A 33 -3.37 10.35 3.69
CA ARG A 33 -4.24 11.20 4.51
C ARG A 33 -3.53 12.47 4.97
N ASN A 34 -2.27 12.37 5.41
CA ASN A 34 -1.49 13.51 5.85
C ASN A 34 -1.20 14.47 4.69
N LEU A 35 -0.93 13.94 3.50
CA LEU A 35 -0.70 14.72 2.30
C LEU A 35 -1.96 15.47 1.84
N ASN A 36 -3.13 14.83 1.91
CA ASN A 36 -4.41 15.51 1.66
C ASN A 36 -4.68 16.63 2.67
N ALA A 37 -4.35 16.42 3.95
CA ALA A 37 -4.50 17.44 4.98
C ALA A 37 -3.56 18.64 4.76
N LEU A 38 -2.31 18.39 4.38
CA LEU A 38 -1.32 19.43 4.06
C LEU A 38 -1.79 20.36 2.94
N LEU A 39 -2.45 19.79 1.93
CA LEU A 39 -2.90 20.51 0.74
C LEU A 39 -4.30 21.10 0.88
N GLN A 40 -4.91 21.00 2.07
CA GLN A 40 -6.28 21.46 2.34
C GLN A 40 -7.29 20.94 1.30
N ASN A 41 -7.00 19.77 0.72
CA ASN A 41 -7.82 19.22 -0.34
C ASN A 41 -9.07 18.62 0.31
N ASN A 42 -10.11 19.44 0.45
CA ASN A 42 -11.43 19.02 0.91
C ASN A 42 -12.20 18.22 -0.16
N VAL A 43 -11.66 18.14 -1.38
CA VAL A 43 -12.28 17.50 -2.53
C VAL A 43 -11.62 16.14 -2.72
N ASN A 44 -12.40 15.10 -3.02
CA ASN A 44 -11.94 13.74 -3.34
C ASN A 44 -11.17 13.70 -4.68
N LYS A 45 -10.16 14.54 -4.87
CA LYS A 45 -9.42 14.66 -6.13
C LYS A 45 -8.13 13.88 -6.07
N CYS A 46 -7.82 13.24 -7.20
CA CYS A 46 -6.64 12.42 -7.32
C CYS A 46 -5.39 13.30 -7.49
N LEU A 47 -4.52 13.29 -6.47
CA LEU A 47 -3.29 14.08 -6.48
C LEU A 47 -2.23 13.55 -7.45
N LEU A 48 -2.28 12.27 -7.77
CA LEU A 48 -1.30 11.63 -8.63
C LEU A 48 -1.37 12.21 -10.03
N TYR A 49 -0.28 12.81 -10.53
CA TYR A 49 -0.26 13.56 -11.79
C TYR A 49 -1.10 14.84 -11.79
N ALA A 50 -1.49 15.37 -10.63
CA ALA A 50 -2.13 16.68 -10.56
C ALA A 50 -1.13 17.79 -10.94
N LYS A 51 -1.62 18.84 -11.63
CA LYS A 51 -0.90 20.10 -11.79
C LYS A 51 -1.59 21.16 -10.93
N PRO A 52 -1.10 21.39 -9.70
CA PRO A 52 -1.72 22.34 -8.79
C PRO A 52 -1.45 23.77 -9.26
N SER A 53 -2.52 24.52 -9.52
CA SER A 53 -2.43 25.98 -9.73
C SER A 53 -2.42 26.67 -8.38
N VAL A 54 -1.47 27.59 -8.18
CA VAL A 54 -1.31 28.32 -6.92
C VAL A 54 -1.59 29.79 -7.18
N GLU A 55 -2.63 30.30 -6.52
CA GLU A 55 -2.93 31.72 -6.59
C GLU A 55 -1.98 32.46 -5.64
N LYS A 56 -1.04 33.24 -6.22
CA LYS A 56 -0.10 34.05 -5.44
C LYS A 56 -0.85 35.22 -4.81
N GLN A 57 -1.19 35.11 -3.54
CA GLN A 57 -1.70 36.22 -2.74
C GLN A 57 -0.52 37.05 -2.21
N GLU A 58 -0.52 38.38 -2.43
CA GLU A 58 0.60 39.27 -2.04
C GLU A 58 0.83 39.34 -0.52
N GLU A 59 -0.20 39.10 0.29
CA GLU A 59 -0.10 39.03 1.76
C GLU A 59 -0.99 37.90 2.30
N GLY A 60 -0.40 36.76 2.67
CA GLY A 60 -1.11 35.65 3.29
C GLY A 60 -0.50 34.26 2.98
N PRO A 61 -0.93 33.20 3.68
CA PRO A 61 -0.52 31.83 3.34
C PRO A 61 -1.02 31.49 1.93
N CYS A 62 -0.16 30.87 1.10
CA CYS A 62 -0.52 30.46 -0.24
C CYS A 62 -1.76 29.53 -0.22
N HIS A 63 -2.80 29.92 -0.94
CA HIS A 63 -3.99 29.09 -1.15
C HIS A 63 -3.90 28.38 -2.50
N PHE A 64 -4.16 27.08 -2.50
CA PHE A 64 -4.26 26.29 -3.72
C PHE A 64 -5.56 26.61 -4.43
N ASP A 65 -5.49 27.06 -5.68
CA ASP A 65 -6.68 27.25 -6.50
C ASP A 65 -7.14 25.88 -7.02
N LEU A 66 -8.10 25.30 -6.30
CA LEU A 66 -8.67 23.99 -6.61
C LEU A 66 -9.43 23.96 -7.95
N LEU A 67 -9.89 25.12 -8.45
CA LEU A 67 -10.65 25.26 -9.69
C LEU A 67 -9.73 25.43 -10.91
N GLY A 68 -8.60 26.11 -10.75
CA GLY A 68 -7.56 26.23 -11.78
C GLY A 68 -6.62 25.03 -11.90
N SER A 69 -6.65 24.12 -10.92
CA SER A 69 -5.78 22.93 -10.89
C SER A 69 -6.26 21.81 -11.82
N GLU A 70 -5.36 21.26 -12.64
CA GLU A 70 -5.64 20.05 -13.42
C GLU A 70 -5.48 18.82 -12.52
N TRP A 71 -6.60 18.14 -12.22
CA TRP A 71 -6.59 16.92 -11.43
C TRP A 71 -6.57 15.68 -12.34
N SER A 72 -5.93 14.62 -11.86
CA SER A 72 -5.92 13.34 -12.56
C SER A 72 -7.22 12.58 -12.36
N SER A 73 -7.38 11.50 -13.12
CA SER A 73 -8.59 10.68 -13.13
C SER A 73 -8.85 10.02 -11.76
N ASP A 74 -10.09 10.08 -11.29
CA ASP A 74 -10.53 9.42 -10.04
C ASP A 74 -10.26 7.91 -10.07
N LEU A 75 -10.40 7.28 -11.24
CA LEU A 75 -10.12 5.85 -11.47
C LEU A 75 -8.69 5.43 -11.05
N LEU A 76 -7.71 6.32 -11.23
CA LEU A 76 -6.31 6.03 -10.89
C LEU A 76 -6.12 5.99 -9.38
N CYS A 77 -6.71 6.94 -8.65
CA CYS A 77 -6.66 6.94 -7.20
C CYS A 77 -7.51 5.82 -6.61
N ASP A 78 -8.68 5.52 -7.16
CA ASP A 78 -9.50 4.38 -6.75
C ASP A 78 -8.72 3.07 -6.88
N TYR A 79 -7.98 2.88 -7.98
CA TYR A 79 -7.10 1.73 -8.15
C TYR A 79 -6.00 1.66 -7.08
N VAL A 80 -5.33 2.78 -6.80
CA VAL A 80 -4.26 2.85 -5.78
C VAL A 80 -4.81 2.51 -4.39
N PHE A 81 -5.94 3.11 -4.01
CA PHE A 81 -6.62 2.82 -2.75
C PHE A 81 -7.08 1.37 -2.66
N PHE A 82 -7.67 0.86 -3.73
CA PHE A 82 -8.09 -0.54 -3.82
C PHE A 82 -6.90 -1.47 -3.61
N ALA A 83 -5.77 -1.24 -4.30
CA ALA A 83 -4.57 -2.06 -4.16
C ALA A 83 -4.03 -2.05 -2.72
N ILE A 84 -3.96 -0.88 -2.07
CA ILE A 84 -3.52 -0.75 -0.67
C ILE A 84 -4.46 -1.49 0.28
N LEU A 85 -5.77 -1.29 0.14
CA LEU A 85 -6.78 -1.93 0.99
C LEU A 85 -6.81 -3.45 0.78
N ALA A 86 -6.75 -3.91 -0.47
CA ALA A 86 -6.72 -5.33 -0.81
C ALA A 86 -5.48 -6.02 -0.21
N SER A 87 -4.29 -5.39 -0.30
CA SER A 87 -3.07 -5.90 0.33
C SER A 87 -3.17 -5.92 1.86
N PHE A 88 -3.75 -4.89 2.47
CA PHE A 88 -3.96 -4.85 3.93
C PHE A 88 -4.89 -5.98 4.41
N VAL A 89 -6.07 -6.12 3.80
CA VAL A 89 -7.06 -7.14 4.15
C VAL A 89 -6.49 -8.53 3.91
N TYR A 90 -5.84 -8.76 2.77
CA TYR A 90 -5.21 -10.04 2.48
C TYR A 90 -4.09 -10.37 3.46
N GLY A 91 -3.25 -9.40 3.84
CA GLY A 91 -2.22 -9.59 4.85
C GLY A 91 -2.79 -10.09 6.18
N ILE A 92 -3.90 -9.52 6.64
CA ILE A 92 -4.59 -9.96 7.87
C ILE A 92 -5.09 -11.39 7.72
N ILE A 93 -5.77 -11.70 6.61
CA ILE A 93 -6.31 -13.03 6.32
C ILE A 93 -5.17 -14.05 6.27
N ALA A 94 -4.07 -13.74 5.57
CA ALA A 94 -2.91 -14.61 5.45
C ALA A 94 -2.25 -14.87 6.82
N VAL A 95 -2.00 -13.83 7.62
CA VAL A 95 -1.48 -13.99 8.99
C VAL A 95 -2.40 -14.88 9.81
N TRP A 96 -3.72 -14.66 9.75
CA TRP A 96 -4.69 -15.48 10.47
C TRP A 96 -4.64 -16.95 10.06
N PHE A 97 -4.58 -17.26 8.75
CA PHE A 97 -4.41 -18.62 8.25
C PHE A 97 -3.09 -19.26 8.71
N PHE A 98 -1.97 -18.54 8.62
CA PHE A 98 -0.67 -19.06 9.07
C PHE A 98 -0.58 -19.19 10.60
N LEU A 99 -1.38 -18.44 11.37
CA LEU A 99 -1.45 -18.58 12.83
C LEU A 99 -2.40 -19.70 13.29
N MET A 100 -3.59 -19.82 12.70
CA MET A 100 -4.62 -20.77 13.12
C MET A 100 -4.53 -22.14 12.44
N CYS A 101 -4.24 -22.18 11.14
CA CYS A 101 -4.36 -23.40 10.34
C CYS A 101 -3.04 -24.15 10.16
N ALA A 102 -1.89 -23.56 10.53
CA ALA A 102 -0.63 -24.28 10.51
C ALA A 102 -0.53 -25.19 11.75
N PRO A 103 -0.53 -26.53 11.58
CA PRO A 103 -0.65 -27.46 12.69
C PRO A 103 0.51 -27.28 13.68
N SER A 104 0.17 -26.88 14.90
CA SER A 104 1.11 -26.76 16.00
C SER A 104 1.35 -28.14 16.61
N SER A 105 2.29 -28.90 16.04
CA SER A 105 3.04 -30.00 16.67
C SER A 105 2.27 -31.09 17.45
N ARG A 106 0.95 -31.20 17.32
CA ARG A 106 0.10 -32.12 18.10
C ARG A 106 -0.38 -33.35 17.33
N GLY A 107 -0.11 -33.45 16.03
CA GLY A 107 -0.41 -34.61 15.18
C GLY A 107 0.85 -35.26 14.63
N SER A 108 0.76 -36.55 14.28
CA SER A 108 1.83 -37.36 13.68
C SER A 108 2.56 -36.60 12.56
N PRO A 109 3.91 -36.67 12.47
CA PRO A 109 4.69 -35.91 11.49
C PRO A 109 4.26 -36.12 10.02
N ASP A 110 3.66 -37.27 9.70
CA ASP A 110 3.23 -37.62 8.34
C ASP A 110 1.93 -36.89 7.92
N ASP A 111 1.04 -36.55 8.85
CA ASP A 111 -0.23 -35.86 8.54
C ASP A 111 -0.05 -34.34 8.30
N ASN A 112 1.03 -33.77 8.85
CA ASN A 112 1.28 -32.33 8.79
C ASN A 112 1.83 -31.88 7.43
N ILE A 113 2.53 -32.76 6.70
CA ILE A 113 3.17 -32.40 5.42
C ILE A 113 2.12 -32.36 4.29
N VAL A 114 1.15 -33.27 4.32
CA VAL A 114 0.09 -33.38 3.29
C VAL A 114 -0.91 -32.21 3.34
N SER A 115 -1.09 -31.58 4.51
CA SER A 115 -2.00 -30.43 4.68
C SER A 115 -1.39 -29.10 4.26
N VAL A 116 -0.07 -28.90 4.46
CA VAL A 116 0.63 -27.65 4.10
C VAL A 116 0.61 -27.40 2.58
N TRP A 117 0.80 -28.46 1.78
CA TRP A 117 0.78 -28.37 0.31
C TRP A 117 -0.56 -27.98 -0.30
N LYS A 118 -1.66 -28.04 0.46
CA LYS A 118 -2.98 -27.56 0.00
C LYS A 118 -3.17 -26.06 0.21
N ILE A 119 -2.45 -25.47 1.17
CA ILE A 119 -2.58 -24.07 1.57
C ILE A 119 -1.54 -23.20 0.85
N VAL A 120 -0.34 -23.73 0.65
CA VAL A 120 0.79 -22.98 0.07
C VAL A 120 0.53 -22.54 -1.38
N PRO A 121 0.04 -23.39 -2.31
CA PRO A 121 -0.15 -22.97 -3.71
C PRO A 121 -1.22 -21.88 -3.89
N PRO A 122 -2.42 -21.96 -3.29
CA PRO A 122 -3.38 -20.86 -3.35
C PRO A 122 -2.84 -19.57 -2.76
N ALA A 123 -2.19 -19.65 -1.59
CA ALA A 123 -1.60 -18.47 -0.96
C ALA A 123 -0.48 -17.86 -1.83
N ALA A 124 0.38 -18.67 -2.43
CA ALA A 124 1.41 -18.20 -3.34
C ALA A 124 0.82 -17.51 -4.59
N PHE A 125 -0.25 -18.08 -5.16
CA PHE A 125 -0.95 -17.50 -6.30
C PHE A 125 -1.56 -16.13 -5.97
N PHE A 126 -2.32 -16.04 -4.86
CA PHE A 126 -2.92 -14.77 -4.44
C PHE A 126 -1.87 -13.73 -4.06
N SER A 127 -0.79 -14.15 -3.39
CA SER A 127 0.33 -13.25 -3.07
C SER A 127 1.03 -12.74 -4.32
N ALA A 128 1.23 -13.58 -5.35
CA ALA A 128 1.82 -13.14 -6.62
C ALA A 128 0.92 -12.16 -7.36
N LEU A 129 -0.39 -12.41 -7.38
CA LEU A 129 -1.37 -11.53 -8.00
C LEU A 129 -1.45 -10.17 -7.31
N LEU A 130 -1.47 -10.15 -5.97
CA LEU A 130 -1.44 -8.91 -5.20
C LEU A 130 -0.10 -8.18 -5.32
N MET A 131 1.01 -8.91 -5.39
CA MET A 131 2.33 -8.33 -5.68
C MET A 131 2.33 -7.61 -7.04
N LEU A 132 1.69 -8.18 -8.06
CA LEU A 132 1.57 -7.53 -9.36
C LEU A 132 0.75 -6.23 -9.26
N PHE A 133 -0.37 -6.24 -8.54
CA PHE A 133 -1.16 -5.01 -8.33
C PHE A 133 -0.40 -3.94 -7.56
N THR A 134 0.35 -4.32 -6.52
CA THR A 134 1.14 -3.36 -5.72
C THR A 134 2.32 -2.81 -6.49
N VAL A 135 2.96 -3.60 -7.37
CA VAL A 135 4.03 -3.11 -8.26
C VAL A 135 3.49 -2.08 -9.26
N ILE A 136 2.34 -2.34 -9.89
CA ILE A 136 1.70 -1.39 -10.80
C ILE A 136 1.30 -0.12 -10.04
N MET A 137 0.73 -0.27 -8.85
CA MET A 137 0.38 0.84 -7.97
C MET A 137 1.63 1.67 -7.62
N ALA A 138 2.71 1.03 -7.18
CA ALA A 138 3.96 1.70 -6.82
C ALA A 138 4.55 2.48 -8.01
N TRP A 139 4.55 1.90 -9.21
CA TRP A 139 4.98 2.61 -10.42
C TRP A 139 4.16 3.88 -10.63
N LYS A 140 2.83 3.75 -10.63
CA LYS A 140 1.91 4.88 -10.86
C LYS A 140 2.07 5.96 -9.79
N VAL A 141 2.25 5.55 -8.53
CA VAL A 141 2.49 6.47 -7.41
C VAL A 141 3.82 7.20 -7.57
N SER A 142 4.91 6.48 -7.81
CA SER A 142 6.22 7.09 -8.01
C SER A 142 6.24 8.04 -9.21
N GLY A 143 5.66 7.64 -10.35
CA GLY A 143 5.57 8.49 -11.52
C GLY A 143 4.69 9.73 -11.31
N GLY A 144 3.53 9.55 -10.66
CA GLY A 144 2.59 10.62 -10.38
C GLY A 144 3.12 11.64 -9.38
N LEU A 145 3.77 11.18 -8.31
CA LEU A 145 4.41 12.07 -7.34
C LEU A 145 5.62 12.77 -7.96
N ASN A 146 6.45 12.07 -8.73
CA ASN A 146 7.60 12.71 -9.40
C ASN A 146 7.15 13.83 -10.35
N ALA A 147 6.04 13.64 -11.08
CA ALA A 147 5.48 14.70 -11.92
C ALA A 147 5.08 15.94 -11.11
N VAL A 148 4.37 15.74 -9.99
CA VAL A 148 3.93 16.83 -9.10
C VAL A 148 5.12 17.56 -8.46
N PHE A 149 6.09 16.81 -7.90
CA PHE A 149 7.25 17.39 -7.21
C PHE A 149 8.34 17.90 -8.16
N SER A 150 8.28 17.56 -9.45
CA SER A 150 9.14 18.17 -10.47
C SER A 150 8.64 19.54 -10.95
N ASP A 151 7.42 19.91 -10.58
CA ASP A 151 6.83 21.20 -10.95
C ASP A 151 7.43 22.33 -10.08
N PRO A 152 8.16 23.28 -10.67
CA PRO A 152 8.78 24.37 -9.92
C PRO A 152 7.75 25.28 -9.23
N GLU A 153 6.55 25.46 -9.79
CA GLU A 153 5.51 26.29 -9.17
C GLU A 153 4.98 25.64 -7.88
N PHE A 154 4.87 24.31 -7.88
CA PHE A 154 4.46 23.55 -6.70
C PHE A 154 5.53 23.59 -5.60
N LEU A 155 6.80 23.41 -5.96
CA LEU A 155 7.90 23.46 -4.99
C LEU A 155 8.01 24.82 -4.31
N ASP A 156 7.90 25.90 -5.08
CA ASP A 156 7.91 27.27 -4.55
C ASP A 156 6.74 27.54 -3.60
N ALA A 157 5.57 26.97 -3.87
CA ALA A 157 4.38 27.13 -3.03
C ALA A 157 4.49 26.36 -1.71
N VAL A 158 5.06 25.15 -1.74
CA VAL A 158 5.27 24.35 -0.53
C VAL A 158 6.40 24.93 0.33
N SER A 159 7.46 25.48 -0.27
CA SER A 159 8.59 26.06 0.46
C SER A 159 8.28 27.36 1.20
N ARG A 160 7.20 28.07 0.85
CA ARG A 160 6.79 29.34 1.50
C ARG A 160 5.79 29.15 2.65
N LYS A 161 5.38 27.91 2.93
CA LYS A 161 4.46 27.55 4.01
C LYS A 161 5.22 27.26 5.30
#